data_AF-A0A924NZA2-F1
#
_entry.id   AF-A0A924NZA2-F1
#
_cell.length_a   1.000
_cell.length_b   1.000
_cell.length_c   1.000
_cell.angle_alpha   90.00
_cell.angle_beta   90.00
_cell.angle_gamma   90.00
#
_symmetry.space_group_name_H-M   'P 1'
#
loop_
_entity.id
_entity.type
_entity.pdbx_description
1 polymer ?
#
loop_
_entity_poly.entity_id
_entity_poly.type
_entity_poly.pdbx_seq_one_letter_code
_entity_poly.pdbx_strand_id
1 'polypeptide(L)'
;MDKQSEDGLTIRKQVMGDAFVDAAFEKADDFTLPLQEFITRNAWGTVWCRDGLDLKSRSFVTLAILTALGRTHEIKGHVRGALNNGATEKEIQEVL
;
A
#
# COMPACT_ATOMS: atom_id res chain seq x y z
N MET A 1 -5.06 -19.49 0.51
CA MET A 1 -5.74 -18.19 0.65
C MET A 1 -6.91 -18.17 -0.33
N ASP A 2 -7.91 -17.31 -0.15
CA ASP A 2 -8.89 -17.10 -1.21
C ASP A 2 -8.37 -16.07 -2.23
N LYS A 3 -9.05 -15.99 -3.39
CA LYS A 3 -8.64 -15.12 -4.50
C LYS A 3 -8.44 -13.67 -4.07
N GLN A 4 -9.31 -13.15 -3.20
CA GLN A 4 -9.22 -11.77 -2.74
C GLN A 4 -7.93 -11.51 -1.96
N SER A 5 -7.55 -12.45 -1.08
CA SER A 5 -6.28 -12.36 -0.36
C SER A 5 -5.07 -12.52 -1.28
N GLU A 6 -5.15 -13.34 -2.33
CA GLU A 6 -4.07 -13.52 -3.32
C GLU A 6 -3.87 -12.28 -4.20
N ASP A 7 -4.95 -11.71 -4.73
CA ASP A 7 -4.94 -10.45 -5.48
C ASP A 7 -4.42 -9.31 -4.59
N GLY A 8 -4.86 -9.28 -3.33
CA GLY A 8 -4.41 -8.30 -2.34
C GLY A 8 -2.93 -8.42 -2.03
N LEU A 9 -2.39 -9.63 -1.89
CA LEU A 9 -0.97 -9.83 -1.66
C LEU A 9 -0.14 -9.36 -2.87
N THR A 10 -0.59 -9.66 -4.08
CA THR A 10 0.04 -9.21 -5.33
C THR A 10 0.13 -7.68 -5.39
N ILE A 11 -0.99 -7.00 -5.20
CA ILE A 11 -1.03 -5.53 -5.24
C ILE A 11 -0.24 -4.93 -4.08
N ARG A 12 -0.35 -5.48 -2.87
CA ARG A 12 0.41 -5.00 -1.71
C ARG A 12 1.92 -5.06 -1.97
N LYS A 13 2.39 -6.14 -2.59
CA LYS A 13 3.80 -6.33 -2.97
C LYS A 13 4.24 -5.36 -4.05
N GLN A 14 3.44 -5.19 -5.11
CA GLN A 14 3.71 -4.20 -6.15
C GLN A 14 3.86 -2.79 -5.57
N VAL A 15 2.94 -2.38 -4.69
CA VAL A 15 2.96 -1.03 -4.12
C VAL A 15 4.02 -0.91 -3.04
N MET A 16 3.95 -1.71 -1.97
CA MET A 16 4.82 -1.51 -0.80
C MET A 16 6.24 -2.07 -0.96
N GLY A 17 6.46 -2.91 -1.98
CA GLY A 17 7.70 -3.60 -2.30
C GLY A 17 7.80 -4.98 -1.66
N ASP A 18 8.25 -5.98 -2.41
CA ASP A 18 8.37 -7.38 -1.98
C ASP A 18 9.09 -7.51 -0.63
N ALA A 19 10.32 -6.98 -0.54
CA ALA A 19 11.14 -7.09 0.67
C ALA A 19 10.46 -6.49 1.93
N PHE A 20 9.63 -5.46 1.76
CA PHE A 20 8.91 -4.87 2.90
C PHE A 20 7.75 -5.75 3.34
N VAL A 21 6.99 -6.30 2.38
CA VAL A 21 5.85 -7.17 2.67
C VAL A 21 6.32 -8.50 3.24
N ASP A 22 7.35 -9.10 2.65
CA ASP A 22 7.93 -10.36 3.11
C ASP A 22 8.46 -10.23 4.54
N ALA A 23 9.23 -9.16 4.82
CA ALA A 23 9.71 -8.89 6.19
C ALA A 23 8.57 -8.66 7.20
N ALA A 24 7.40 -8.15 6.76
CA ALA A 24 6.25 -7.97 7.64
C ALA A 24 5.57 -9.30 8.01
N PHE A 25 5.52 -10.25 7.07
CA PHE A 25 5.00 -11.60 7.33
C PHE A 25 6.02 -12.47 8.09
N GLU A 26 7.31 -12.38 7.79
CA GLU A 26 8.36 -13.11 8.52
C GLU A 26 8.42 -12.74 10.00
N LYS A 27 8.13 -11.47 10.32
CA LYS A 27 8.09 -10.95 11.70
C LYS A 27 6.73 -11.10 12.36
N ALA A 28 5.72 -11.59 11.64
CA ALA A 28 4.40 -11.77 12.20
C ALA A 28 4.42 -12.92 13.21
N ASP A 29 3.74 -12.70 14.32
CA ASP A 29 3.46 -13.69 15.37
C ASP A 29 1.96 -13.97 15.44
N ASP A 30 1.54 -14.86 16.34
CA ASP A 30 0.12 -15.22 16.51
C ASP A 30 -0.77 -13.99 16.81
N PHE A 31 -0.19 -12.93 17.39
CA PHE A 31 -0.91 -11.70 17.68
C PHE A 31 -1.07 -10.80 16.45
N THR A 32 -0.01 -10.65 15.64
CA THR A 32 0.03 -9.70 14.53
C THR A 32 -0.33 -10.30 13.17
N LEU A 33 -0.24 -11.62 13.00
CA LEU A 33 -0.60 -12.30 11.75
C LEU A 33 -2.04 -12.02 11.31
N PRO A 34 -3.07 -12.05 12.18
CA PRO A 34 -4.44 -11.71 11.77
C PRO A 34 -4.55 -10.27 11.23
N LEU A 35 -3.74 -9.34 11.73
CA LEU A 35 -3.69 -7.97 11.22
C LEU A 35 -3.05 -7.90 9.83
N GLN A 36 -1.97 -8.66 9.58
CA GLN A 36 -1.34 -8.73 8.26
C GLN A 36 -2.30 -9.30 7.22
N GLU A 37 -3.03 -10.36 7.56
CA GLU A 37 -4.04 -10.96 6.69
C GLU A 37 -5.21 -10.00 6.44
N PHE A 38 -5.72 -9.36 7.51
CA PHE A 38 -6.82 -8.40 7.41
C PHE A 38 -6.48 -7.23 6.50
N ILE A 39 -5.31 -6.58 6.67
CA ILE A 39 -4.90 -5.44 5.84
C ILE A 39 -4.67 -5.88 4.40
N THR A 40 -4.02 -7.02 4.18
CA THR A 40 -3.76 -7.56 2.83
C THR A 40 -5.07 -7.79 2.08
N ARG A 41 -6.02 -8.46 2.73
CA ARG A 41 -7.32 -8.76 2.12
C ARG A 41 -8.17 -7.49 1.93
N ASN A 42 -8.29 -6.65 2.95
CA ASN A 42 -9.26 -5.56 2.95
C ASN A 42 -8.77 -4.31 2.24
N ALA A 43 -7.54 -3.85 2.46
CA ALA A 43 -7.07 -2.65 1.77
C ALA A 43 -6.68 -3.03 0.33
N TRP A 44 -5.76 -3.97 0.22
CA TRP A 44 -5.09 -4.27 -1.04
C TRP A 44 -5.95 -5.16 -1.94
N GLY A 45 -6.65 -6.15 -1.38
CA GLY A 45 -7.55 -7.05 -2.11
C GLY A 45 -8.93 -6.47 -2.43
N THR A 46 -9.25 -5.23 -2.02
CA THR A 46 -10.52 -4.59 -2.36
C THR A 46 -10.32 -3.33 -3.20
N VAL A 47 -10.24 -2.15 -2.56
CA VAL A 47 -10.31 -0.85 -3.22
C VAL A 47 -9.15 -0.67 -4.19
N TRP A 48 -7.96 -1.17 -3.84
CA TRP A 48 -6.77 -1.09 -4.70
C TRP A 48 -6.81 -2.01 -5.93
N CYS A 49 -7.59 -3.10 -5.90
CA CYS A 49 -7.82 -3.97 -7.05
C CYS A 49 -8.94 -3.49 -7.98
N ARG A 50 -9.69 -2.44 -7.62
CA ARG A 50 -10.79 -1.95 -8.47
C ARG A 50 -10.27 -1.25 -9.71
N ASP A 51 -11.02 -1.38 -10.79
CA ASP A 51 -10.84 -0.54 -11.96
C ASP A 51 -11.29 0.91 -11.69
N GLY A 52 -10.97 1.81 -12.62
CA GLY A 52 -11.41 3.21 -12.61
C GLY A 52 -10.34 4.23 -12.21
N LEU A 53 -9.35 3.82 -11.39
CA LEU A 53 -8.15 4.62 -11.11
C LEU A 53 -6.92 3.73 -11.19
N ASP A 54 -5.87 4.23 -11.85
CA ASP A 54 -4.56 3.58 -11.85
C ASP A 54 -3.90 3.66 -10.46
N LEU A 55 -2.89 2.81 -10.23
CA LEU A 55 -2.21 2.71 -8.95
C LEU A 55 -1.45 4.00 -8.58
N LYS A 56 -0.96 4.73 -9.60
CA LYS A 56 -0.28 6.01 -9.41
C LYS A 56 -1.23 7.04 -8.80
N SER A 57 -2.42 7.22 -9.39
CA SER A 57 -3.44 8.16 -8.90
C SER A 57 -3.91 7.77 -7.49
N ARG A 58 -4.09 6.48 -7.21
CA ARG A 58 -4.43 5.99 -5.86
C ARG A 58 -3.36 6.33 -4.83
N SER A 59 -2.09 6.27 -5.23
CA SER A 59 -0.97 6.64 -4.36
C SER A 59 -0.96 8.13 -4.04
N PHE A 60 -1.26 9.00 -5.02
CA PHE A 60 -1.40 10.44 -4.78
C PHE A 60 -2.54 10.77 -3.82
N VAL A 61 -3.72 10.18 -4.01
CA VAL A 61 -4.85 10.37 -3.10
C VAL A 61 -4.50 9.91 -1.69
N THR A 62 -3.81 8.78 -1.56
CA THR A 62 -3.38 8.26 -0.26
C THR A 62 -2.39 9.21 0.42
N LEU A 63 -1.37 9.68 -0.30
CA LEU A 63 -0.39 10.64 0.22
C LEU A 63 -1.05 11.94 0.68
N ALA A 64 -1.94 12.52 -0.14
CA ALA A 64 -2.66 13.75 0.21
C ALA A 64 -3.45 13.59 1.52
N ILE A 65 -4.18 12.47 1.67
CA ILE A 65 -4.97 12.19 2.87
C ILE A 65 -4.08 11.96 4.09
N LEU A 66 -3.00 11.18 3.97
CA LEU A 66 -2.08 10.92 5.08
C LEU A 66 -1.43 12.21 5.58
N THR A 67 -1.03 13.09 4.66
CA THR A 67 -0.49 14.42 4.99
C THR A 67 -1.52 15.29 5.69
N ALA A 68 -2.73 15.40 5.13
CA ALA A 68 -3.82 16.18 5.73
C ALA A 68 -4.20 15.70 7.14
N LEU A 69 -4.13 14.39 7.40
CA LEU A 69 -4.42 13.77 8.69
C LEU A 69 -3.23 13.73 9.66
N GLY A 70 -2.06 14.23 9.27
CA GLY A 70 -0.85 14.20 10.10
C GLY A 70 -0.30 12.79 10.38
N ARG A 71 -0.56 11.82 9.48
CA ARG A 71 -0.10 10.41 9.61
C ARG A 71 1.32 10.24 9.09
N THR A 72 2.26 10.98 9.68
CA THR A 72 3.65 11.08 9.20
C THR A 72 4.40 9.75 9.16
N HIS A 73 4.08 8.79 10.04
CA HIS A 73 4.69 7.46 10.07
C HIS A 73 4.39 6.61 8.81
N GLU A 74 3.27 6.88 8.14
CA GLU A 74 2.85 6.17 6.92
C GLU A 74 3.47 6.78 5.65
N ILE A 75 3.83 8.07 5.68
CA ILE A 75 4.25 8.83 4.49
C ILE A 75 5.44 8.16 3.80
N LYS A 76 6.47 7.75 4.55
CA LYS A 76 7.66 7.10 3.98
C LYS A 76 7.31 5.84 3.16
N GLY A 77 6.41 5.01 3.68
CA GLY A 77 5.96 3.80 3.00
C GLY A 77 5.19 4.11 1.72
N HIS A 78 4.28 5.09 1.79
CA HIS A 78 3.44 5.46 0.67
C HIS A 78 4.15 6.32 -0.40
N VAL A 79 5.22 7.04 -0.06
CA VAL A 79 6.12 7.67 -1.06
C VAL A 79 6.83 6.60 -1.87
N ARG A 80 7.41 5.59 -1.21
CA ARG A 80 7.99 4.43 -1.92
C ARG A 80 6.94 3.74 -2.80
N GLY A 81 5.72 3.58 -2.30
CA GLY A 81 4.63 3.00 -3.08
C GLY A 81 4.22 3.81 -4.30
N ALA A 82 4.18 5.14 -4.20
CA ALA A 82 3.93 6.00 -5.34
C ALA A 82 5.02 5.84 -6.41
N LEU A 83 6.31 5.82 -6.01
CA LEU A 83 7.44 5.61 -6.92
C LEU A 83 7.36 4.24 -7.61
N ASN A 84 7.06 3.17 -6.87
CA ASN A 84 6.87 1.83 -7.44
C ASN A 84 5.72 1.77 -8.46
N ASN A 85 4.70 2.61 -8.27
CA ASN A 85 3.58 2.77 -9.20
C ASN A 85 3.88 3.73 -10.38
N GLY A 86 5.13 4.18 -10.52
CA GLY A 86 5.58 5.02 -11.63
C GLY A 86 5.36 6.53 -11.41
N ALA A 87 5.09 6.98 -10.19
CA ALA A 87 5.16 8.40 -9.87
C ALA A 87 6.60 8.90 -9.91
N THR A 88 6.76 10.15 -10.31
CA THR A 88 8.02 10.88 -10.21
C THR A 88 8.11 11.63 -8.89
N GLU A 89 9.33 11.93 -8.44
CA GLU A 89 9.56 12.79 -7.27
C GLU A 89 8.88 14.15 -7.41
N LYS A 90 8.90 14.73 -8.62
CA LYS A 90 8.23 16.01 -8.91
C LYS A 90 6.71 15.92 -8.75
N GLU A 91 6.07 14.86 -9.26
CA GLU A 91 4.63 14.67 -9.05
C GLU A 91 4.29 14.50 -7.56
N ILE A 92 5.11 13.79 -6.79
CA ILE A 92 4.92 13.62 -5.34
C ILE A 92 5.07 14.97 -4.62
N GLN A 93 6.03 15.81 -5.03
CA GLN A 93 6.23 17.14 -4.47
C GLN A 93 5.00 18.05 -4.66
N GLU A 94 4.29 17.95 -5.79
CA GLU A 94 3.07 18.74 -6.04
C GLU A 94 1.86 18.30 -5.18
N VAL A 95 1.92 17.12 -4.56
CA VAL A 95 0.83 16.56 -3.72
C VAL A 95 0.99 16.93 -2.23
N LEU A 96 2.21 17.18 -1.76
CA LEU A 96 2.57 17.39 -0.35
C LEU A 96 2.59 18.88 0.03
#